data_AF-A0A5C3NMQ3-F1
#
_entry.id   AF-A0A5C3NMQ3-F1
#
_cell.length_a   1.000
_cell.length_b   1.000
_cell.length_c   1.000
_cell.angle_alpha   90.00
_cell.angle_beta   90.00
_cell.angle_gamma   90.00
#
_symmetry.space_group_name_H-M   'P 1'
#
loop_
_entity.id
_entity.type
_entity.pdbx_description
1 polymer ?
#
loop_
_entity_poly.entity_id
_entity_poly.type
_entity_poly.pdbx_seq_one_letter_code
_entity_poly.pdbx_strand_id
1 'polypeptide(L)'
;MPGDPQGGVDRSLQESLRVEWCKARARAHRWTEEVQLLQEEMRRTIAYHHWAAGWWTERVGKVHLERPEYLEGANAYARRQAALRKALRDFCVKTWRDVQTWVCLGDPTVNETLPDLQTVTDSVVSSVIEPDE
;
A
#
# COMPACT_ATOMS: atom_id res chain seq x y z
N MET A 1 30.15 -18.58 -54.05
CA MET A 1 28.92 -17.98 -53.49
C MET A 1 29.32 -17.06 -52.36
N PRO A 2 29.23 -15.73 -52.52
CA PRO A 2 29.45 -14.83 -51.38
C PRO A 2 28.23 -14.97 -50.46
N GLY A 3 28.42 -15.56 -49.28
CA GLY A 3 27.40 -15.59 -48.25
C GLY A 3 27.10 -14.16 -47.83
N ASP A 4 25.83 -13.77 -47.89
CA ASP A 4 25.40 -12.40 -47.64
C ASP A 4 25.68 -12.02 -46.17
N PRO A 5 26.69 -11.16 -45.89
CA PRO A 5 27.08 -10.84 -44.53
C PRO A 5 25.98 -10.09 -43.77
N GLN A 6 25.03 -9.48 -44.49
CA GLN A 6 23.93 -8.72 -43.90
C GLN A 6 22.90 -9.62 -43.22
N GLY A 7 22.63 -10.81 -43.78
CA GLY A 7 21.65 -11.76 -43.21
C GLY A 7 22.07 -12.39 -41.87
N GLY A 8 23.38 -12.48 -41.61
CA GLY A 8 23.91 -12.94 -40.32
C GLY A 8 23.79 -11.87 -39.22
N VAL A 9 24.01 -10.60 -39.56
CA VAL A 9 23.90 -9.46 -38.63
C VAL A 9 22.44 -9.22 -38.24
N ASP A 10 21.51 -9.29 -39.19
CA ASP A 10 20.06 -9.14 -38.90
C ASP A 10 19.55 -10.24 -37.96
N ARG A 11 19.98 -11.50 -38.16
CA ARG A 11 19.64 -12.60 -37.24
C ARG A 11 20.18 -12.38 -35.83
N SER A 12 21.45 -11.97 -35.70
CA SER A 12 22.06 -11.68 -34.40
C SER A 12 21.36 -10.50 -33.70
N LEU A 13 20.93 -9.49 -34.46
CA LEU A 13 20.18 -8.36 -33.92
C LEU A 13 18.80 -8.79 -33.44
N GLN A 14 18.08 -9.58 -34.24
CA GLN A 14 16.77 -10.13 -33.87
C GLN A 14 16.84 -11.03 -32.63
N GLU A 15 17.87 -11.86 -32.51
CA GLU A 15 18.10 -12.68 -31.32
C GLU A 15 18.39 -11.82 -30.09
N SER A 16 19.24 -10.80 -30.23
CA SER A 16 19.53 -9.83 -29.17
C SER A 16 18.26 -9.10 -28.71
N LEU A 17 17.41 -8.65 -29.64
CA LEU A 17 16.15 -7.99 -29.33
C LEU A 17 15.17 -8.91 -28.59
N ARG A 18 15.09 -10.19 -28.97
CA ARG A 18 14.25 -11.18 -28.26
C ARG A 18 14.73 -11.39 -26.82
N VAL A 19 16.05 -11.49 -26.63
CA VAL A 19 16.65 -11.61 -25.30
C VAL A 19 16.33 -10.38 -24.45
N GLU A 20 16.51 -9.18 -24.99
CA GLU A 20 16.20 -7.95 -24.26
C GLU A 20 14.71 -7.79 -23.96
N TRP A 21 13.83 -8.19 -24.88
CA TRP A 21 12.39 -8.24 -24.63
C TRP A 21 12.03 -9.22 -23.51
N CYS A 22 12.58 -10.45 -23.52
CA CYS A 22 12.36 -11.42 -22.46
C CYS A 22 12.85 -10.90 -21.10
N LYS A 23 14.01 -10.24 -21.06
CA LYS A 23 14.54 -9.60 -19.83
C LYS A 23 13.62 -8.48 -19.35
N ALA A 24 13.18 -7.60 -20.24
CA ALA A 24 12.27 -6.51 -19.91
C ALA A 24 10.93 -7.02 -19.39
N ARG A 25 10.35 -8.02 -20.06
CA ARG A 25 9.12 -8.69 -19.65
C ARG A 25 9.26 -9.36 -18.28
N ALA A 26 10.35 -10.09 -18.04
CA ALA A 26 10.60 -10.70 -16.73
C ALA A 26 10.74 -9.66 -15.62
N ARG A 27 11.38 -8.52 -15.90
CA ARG A 27 11.44 -7.38 -14.95
C ARG A 27 10.07 -6.79 -14.67
N ALA A 28 9.25 -6.61 -15.71
CA ALA A 28 7.88 -6.10 -15.56
C ALA A 28 7.03 -7.04 -14.69
N HIS A 29 7.07 -8.35 -14.93
CA HIS A 29 6.34 -9.33 -14.10
C HIS A 29 6.79 -9.30 -12.63
N ARG A 30 8.11 -9.28 -12.37
CA ARG A 30 8.63 -9.18 -11.00
C ARG A 30 8.19 -7.89 -10.31
N TRP A 31 8.23 -6.77 -11.02
CA TRP A 31 7.79 -5.48 -10.48
C TRP A 31 6.30 -5.53 -10.08
N THR A 32 5.45 -6.14 -10.91
CA THR A 32 4.03 -6.35 -10.57
C THR A 32 3.87 -7.17 -9.29
N GLU A 33 4.62 -8.26 -9.12
CA GLU A 33 4.61 -9.06 -7.90
C GLU A 33 5.06 -8.25 -6.67
N GLU A 34 6.14 -7.48 -6.79
CA GLU A 34 6.65 -6.62 -5.71
C GLU A 34 5.63 -5.56 -5.28
N VAL A 35 4.94 -4.94 -6.23
CA VAL A 35 3.88 -3.96 -5.96
C VAL A 35 2.70 -4.60 -5.21
N GLN A 36 2.30 -5.83 -5.58
CA GLN A 36 1.24 -6.57 -4.89
C GLN A 36 1.66 -6.95 -3.46
N LEU A 37 2.89 -7.42 -3.28
CA LEU A 37 3.44 -7.74 -1.96
C LEU A 37 3.50 -6.52 -1.04
N LEU A 38 3.93 -5.37 -1.58
CA LEU A 38 3.98 -4.12 -0.83
C LEU A 38 2.59 -3.70 -0.32
N GLN A 39 1.57 -3.76 -1.18
CA GLN A 39 0.18 -3.45 -0.79
C GLN A 39 -0.32 -4.37 0.33
N GLU A 40 -0.02 -5.67 0.24
CA GLU A 40 -0.39 -6.62 1.28
C GLU A 40 0.34 -6.34 2.60
N GLU A 41 1.62 -5.98 2.55
CA GLU A 41 2.39 -5.63 3.75
C GLU A 41 1.88 -4.35 4.42
N MET A 42 1.47 -3.36 3.62
CA MET A 42 0.82 -2.15 4.12
C MET A 42 -0.50 -2.48 4.84
N ARG A 43 -1.33 -3.32 4.24
CA ARG A 43 -2.58 -3.80 4.85
C ARG A 43 -2.32 -4.55 6.16
N ARG A 44 -1.34 -5.46 6.17
CA ARG A 44 -0.93 -6.23 7.36
C ARG A 44 -0.40 -5.33 8.47
N THR A 45 0.39 -4.32 8.13
CA THR A 45 0.94 -3.37 9.11
C THR A 45 -0.17 -2.62 9.84
N ILE A 46 -1.17 -2.11 9.10
CA ILE A 46 -2.34 -1.45 9.70
C ILE A 46 -3.10 -2.41 10.62
N ALA A 47 -3.38 -3.63 10.13
CA ALA A 47 -4.12 -4.65 10.88
C ALA A 47 -3.36 -5.05 12.17
N TYR A 48 -2.05 -5.19 12.10
CA TYR A 48 -1.20 -5.50 13.24
C TYR A 48 -1.26 -4.40 14.30
N HIS A 49 -1.12 -3.13 13.91
CA HIS A 49 -1.20 -2.03 14.87
C HIS A 49 -2.58 -1.93 15.54
N HIS A 50 -3.66 -2.19 14.80
CA HIS A 50 -5.01 -2.27 15.36
C HIS A 50 -5.13 -3.39 16.40
N TRP A 51 -4.72 -4.61 16.03
CA TRP A 51 -4.73 -5.77 16.94
C TRP A 51 -3.87 -5.52 18.19
N ALA A 52 -2.64 -5.01 18.01
CA ALA A 52 -1.72 -4.75 19.11
C ALA A 52 -2.26 -3.69 20.08
N ALA A 53 -2.98 -2.66 19.57
CA ALA A 53 -3.64 -1.68 20.42
C ALA A 53 -4.75 -2.31 21.28
N GLY A 54 -5.54 -3.21 20.70
CA GLY A 54 -6.55 -3.99 21.42
C GLY A 54 -5.91 -4.85 22.51
N TRP A 55 -4.87 -5.59 22.17
CA TRP A 55 -4.13 -6.44 23.09
C TRP A 55 -3.53 -5.68 24.29
N TRP A 56 -3.00 -4.47 24.07
CA TRP A 56 -2.55 -3.62 25.18
C TRP A 56 -3.71 -3.09 26.04
N THR A 57 -4.84 -2.77 25.42
CA THR A 57 -6.05 -2.32 26.13
C THR A 57 -6.59 -3.43 27.04
N GLU A 58 -6.62 -4.66 26.54
CA GLU A 58 -7.09 -5.82 27.30
C GLU A 58 -6.25 -6.15 28.54
N ARG A 59 -4.99 -5.69 28.59
CA ARG A 59 -4.07 -5.93 29.72
C ARG A 59 -4.29 -4.98 30.90
N VAL A 60 -4.99 -3.87 30.68
CA VAL A 60 -5.31 -2.93 31.75
C VAL A 60 -6.09 -3.66 32.84
N GLY A 61 -5.58 -3.61 34.07
CA GLY A 61 -6.17 -4.26 35.23
C GLY A 61 -6.03 -5.78 35.27
N LYS A 62 -5.21 -6.40 34.39
CA LYS A 62 -4.99 -7.86 34.36
C LYS A 62 -3.56 -8.29 34.67
N VAL A 63 -2.62 -7.36 34.80
CA VAL A 63 -1.20 -7.65 35.05
C VAL A 63 -0.83 -7.18 36.45
N HIS A 64 0.03 -7.92 37.15
CA HIS A 64 0.52 -7.60 38.50
C HIS A 64 -0.57 -7.49 39.57
N LEU A 65 -1.65 -8.29 39.47
CA LEU A 65 -2.78 -8.30 40.41
C LEU A 65 -2.39 -8.46 41.89
N GLU A 66 -1.33 -9.22 42.17
CA GLU A 66 -0.84 -9.48 43.52
C GLU A 66 0.05 -8.36 44.07
N ARG A 67 0.40 -7.35 43.25
CA ARG A 67 1.32 -6.28 43.61
C ARG A 67 0.70 -4.91 43.33
N PRO A 68 -0.16 -4.41 44.25
CA PRO A 68 -0.91 -3.17 44.04
C PRO A 68 -0.02 -1.97 43.73
N GLU A 69 1.19 -1.93 44.28
CA GLU A 69 2.19 -0.89 44.05
C GLU A 69 2.63 -0.75 42.58
N TYR A 70 2.52 -1.81 41.76
CA TYR A 70 2.86 -1.77 40.32
C TYR A 70 1.64 -1.60 39.42
N LEU A 71 0.41 -1.79 39.93
CA LEU A 71 -0.81 -1.78 39.13
C LEU A 71 -1.01 -0.46 38.40
N GLU A 72 -0.81 0.66 39.09
CA GLU A 72 -1.00 1.98 38.51
C GLU A 72 -0.03 2.21 37.34
N GLY A 73 1.26 1.96 37.56
CA GLY A 73 2.31 2.09 36.54
C GLY A 73 2.10 1.16 35.35
N ALA A 74 1.74 -0.10 35.61
CA ALA A 74 1.47 -1.09 34.56
C ALA A 74 0.26 -0.69 33.71
N ASN A 75 -0.80 -0.19 34.34
CA ASN A 75 -2.00 0.29 33.66
C ASN A 75 -1.72 1.56 32.83
N ALA A 76 -0.96 2.51 33.40
CA ALA A 76 -0.54 3.71 32.68
C ALA A 76 0.30 3.36 31.45
N TYR A 77 1.24 2.43 31.60
CA TYR A 77 2.07 1.95 30.50
C TYR A 77 1.25 1.25 29.41
N ALA A 78 0.36 0.33 29.80
CA ALA A 78 -0.50 -0.38 28.85
C ALA A 78 -1.39 0.59 28.04
N ARG A 79 -1.99 1.59 28.70
CA ARG A 79 -2.77 2.64 28.01
C ARG A 79 -1.90 3.46 27.05
N ARG A 80 -0.69 3.85 27.46
CA ARG A 80 0.26 4.55 26.59
C ARG A 80 0.63 3.73 25.36
N GLN A 81 0.89 2.43 25.52
CA GLN A 81 1.20 1.53 24.41
C GLN A 81 0.02 1.38 23.46
N ALA A 82 -1.20 1.23 23.98
CA ALA A 82 -2.40 1.19 23.16
C ALA A 82 -2.59 2.48 22.34
N ALA A 83 -2.39 3.65 22.97
CA ALA A 83 -2.46 4.94 22.31
C ALA A 83 -1.39 5.09 21.21
N LEU A 84 -0.14 4.71 21.50
CA LEU A 84 0.95 4.74 20.52
C LEU A 84 0.65 3.85 19.31
N ARG A 85 0.14 2.63 19.52
CA ARG A 85 -0.21 1.72 18.43
C ARG A 85 -1.34 2.27 17.56
N LYS A 86 -2.36 2.92 18.16
CA LYS A 86 -3.41 3.62 17.42
C LYS A 86 -2.83 4.76 16.58
N ALA A 87 -1.95 5.58 17.15
CA ALA A 87 -1.30 6.67 16.43
C ALA A 87 -0.46 6.17 15.24
N LEU A 88 0.29 5.07 15.40
CA LEU A 88 1.04 4.45 14.30
C LEU A 88 0.12 3.91 13.19
N ARG A 89 -0.98 3.25 13.56
CA ARG A 89 -2.01 2.84 12.59
C ARG A 89 -2.53 4.03 11.80
N ASP A 90 -2.93 5.10 12.50
CA ASP A 90 -3.52 6.28 11.87
C ASP A 90 -2.52 7.00 10.96
N PHE A 91 -1.26 7.05 11.39
CA PHE A 91 -0.17 7.54 10.56
C PHE A 91 0.01 6.71 9.29
N CYS A 92 0.04 5.38 9.39
CA CYS A 92 0.12 4.49 8.22
C CYS A 92 -1.08 4.69 7.28
N VAL A 93 -2.31 4.68 7.80
CA VAL A 93 -3.53 4.92 7.00
C VAL A 93 -3.48 6.27 6.28
N LYS A 94 -3.04 7.32 6.97
CA LYS A 94 -2.91 8.66 6.37
C LYS A 94 -1.84 8.69 5.29
N THR A 95 -0.65 8.16 5.58
CA THR A 95 0.51 8.19 4.69
C THR A 95 0.26 7.37 3.42
N TRP A 96 -0.54 6.32 3.53
CA TRP A 96 -0.77 5.35 2.45
C TRP A 96 -2.08 5.55 1.69
N ARG A 97 -2.84 6.61 2.00
CA ARG A 97 -4.17 6.86 1.42
C ARG A 97 -4.17 6.84 -0.10
N ASP A 98 -3.16 7.44 -0.73
CA ASP A 98 -3.14 7.64 -2.18
C ASP A 98 -2.41 6.51 -2.94
N VAL A 99 -1.77 5.57 -2.23
CA VAL A 99 -0.96 4.51 -2.86
C VAL A 99 -1.78 3.68 -3.83
N GLN A 100 -3.03 3.35 -3.49
CA GLN A 100 -3.90 2.59 -4.37
C GLN A 100 -4.16 3.35 -5.69
N THR A 101 -4.38 4.66 -5.62
CA THR A 101 -4.59 5.51 -6.79
C THR A 101 -3.35 5.50 -7.70
N TRP A 102 -2.15 5.65 -7.13
CA TRP A 102 -0.89 5.61 -7.90
C TRP A 102 -0.64 4.26 -8.56
N VAL A 103 -0.98 3.17 -7.87
CA VAL A 103 -0.88 1.81 -8.44
C VAL A 103 -1.85 1.65 -9.61
N CYS A 104 -3.11 2.07 -9.46
CA CYS A 104 -4.12 1.98 -10.53
C CYS A 104 -3.74 2.82 -11.76
N LEU A 105 -3.19 4.02 -11.57
CA LEU A 105 -2.70 4.85 -12.69
C LEU A 105 -1.54 4.21 -13.46
N GLY A 106 -0.75 3.36 -12.80
CA GLY A 106 0.38 2.66 -13.40
C GLY A 106 0.04 1.33 -14.04
N ASP A 107 -1.21 0.87 -13.96
CA ASP A 107 -1.64 -0.42 -14.50
C ASP A 107 -2.09 -0.27 -15.97
N PRO A 108 -1.29 -0.77 -16.94
CA PRO A 108 -1.61 -0.67 -18.37
C PRO A 108 -2.81 -1.53 -18.78
N THR A 109 -3.34 -2.38 -17.89
CA THR A 109 -4.52 -3.21 -18.14
C THR A 109 -5.82 -2.55 -17.70
N VAL A 110 -5.74 -1.48 -16.89
CA VAL A 110 -6.89 -0.64 -16.54
C VAL A 110 -7.17 0.28 -17.72
N ASN A 111 -7.91 -0.24 -18.69
CA ASN A 111 -8.49 0.55 -19.77
C ASN A 111 -9.42 1.60 -19.14
N GLU A 112 -9.21 2.88 -19.43
CA GLU A 112 -9.91 4.02 -18.84
C GLU A 112 -11.43 3.84 -18.85
N THR A 113 -12.00 3.39 -17.74
CA THR A 113 -13.21 3.99 -17.19
C THR A 113 -12.78 4.74 -15.94
N LEU A 114 -12.02 5.82 -16.14
CA LEU A 114 -11.94 6.89 -15.17
C LEU A 114 -13.39 7.35 -14.92
N PRO A 115 -13.93 7.30 -13.68
CA PRO A 115 -15.11 8.08 -13.37
C PRO A 115 -14.74 9.55 -13.62
N ASP A 116 -15.51 10.18 -14.50
CA ASP A 116 -15.30 11.54 -14.95
C ASP A 116 -15.05 12.46 -13.74
N LEU A 117 -13.84 13.02 -13.64
CA LEU A 117 -13.41 13.86 -12.51
C LEU A 117 -14.35 15.06 -12.32
N GLN A 118 -15.16 15.42 -13.34
CA GLN A 118 -16.21 16.43 -13.24
C GLN A 118 -17.37 16.03 -12.32
N THR A 119 -17.76 14.74 -12.31
CA THR A 119 -18.89 14.29 -11.48
C THR A 119 -18.59 14.28 -9.98
N VAL A 120 -17.32 14.08 -9.59
CA VAL A 120 -16.90 14.10 -8.18
C VAL A 120 -16.81 15.54 -7.66
N THR A 121 -16.37 16.49 -8.49
CA THR A 121 -16.31 17.91 -8.09
C THR A 121 -17.70 18.54 -8.00
N ASP A 122 -18.63 18.19 -8.89
CA ASP A 122 -19.99 18.75 -8.87
C ASP A 122 -20.82 18.19 -7.70
N SER A 123 -20.59 16.94 -7.30
CA SER A 123 -21.24 16.33 -6.12
C SER A 123 -20.75 16.92 -4.80
N VAL A 124 -19.44 17.19 -4.68
CA VAL A 124 -18.86 17.83 -3.48
C VAL A 124 -19.25 19.31 -3.40
N VAL A 125 -19.31 20.03 -4.53
CA VAL A 125 -19.69 21.45 -4.56
C VAL A 125 -21.19 21.63 -4.31
N SER A 126 -22.05 20.74 -4.81
CA SER A 126 -23.50 20.80 -4.53
C SER A 126 -23.85 20.48 -3.07
N SER A 127 -23.03 19.73 -2.34
CA SER A 127 -23.27 19.44 -0.92
C SER A 127 -22.74 20.53 0.04
N VAL A 128 -21.92 21.46 -0.45
CA VAL A 128 -21.31 22.54 0.35
C VAL A 128 -22.09 23.86 0.23
N ILE A 129 -23.08 23.94 -0.68
CA ILE A 129 -23.93 25.12 -0.89
C ILE A 129 -25.40 24.73 -0.63
N GLU A 130 -25.71 24.30 0.60
CA GLU A 130 -27.03 24.56 1.18
C GLU A 130 -26.85 25.67 2.23
N PRO A 131 -27.49 26.84 2.08
CA PRO A 131 -27.57 27.79 3.18
C PRO A 131 -28.54 27.23 4.23
N ASP A 132 -28.04 27.06 5.46
CA ASP A 132 -28.90 26.95 6.64
C ASP A 132 -29.80 28.20 6.69
N GLU A 133 -31.09 28.01 6.45
CA GLU A 133 -32.17 28.91 6.88
C GLU A 133 -33.07 28.19 7.88
#